data_AF-A0A9E1Q7W1-F1
#
_entry.id   AF-A0A9E1Q7W1-F1
#
_cell.length_a   1.000
_cell.length_b   1.000
_cell.length_c   1.000
_cell.angle_alpha   90.00
_cell.angle_beta   90.00
_cell.angle_gamma   90.00
#
_symmetry.space_group_name_H-M   'P 1'
#
loop_
_entity.id
_entity.type
_entity.pdbx_description
1 polymer ?
#
loop_
_entity_poly.entity_id
_entity_poly.type
_entity_poly.pdbx_seq_one_letter_code
_entity_poly.pdbx_strand_id
1 'polypeptide(L)'
;EHRLIAPLVDPNDLRERLKNIQLDNLESPIYISSSSTTIPNINIHSSAMDVSIEGVHSFSGKIDYTLGFSLRDLRKSREVEFGNIEDDGLGNMFFLAMDGTLNEPVYSYDRSAHRSHRKKAFRDEAEKIKEAIKNAGDSEETQKKKKEEKSNNLNDIDDDDF
;
A
#
# COMPACT_ATOMS: atom_id res chain seq x y z
N GLU A 1 2.34 31.06 10.79
CA GLU A 1 3.63 30.40 10.47
C GLU A 1 3.48 28.89 10.65
N HIS A 2 3.56 28.10 9.59
CA HIS A 2 3.64 26.62 9.66
C HIS A 2 4.59 26.12 8.55
N ARG A 3 5.90 26.09 8.86
CA ARG A 3 6.96 25.58 7.97
C ARG A 3 7.50 24.23 8.46
N LEU A 4 6.70 23.17 8.41
CA LEU A 4 7.20 21.81 8.74
C LEU A 4 7.00 20.77 7.62
N ILE A 5 6.52 21.16 6.43
CA ILE A 5 6.29 20.21 5.31
C ILE A 5 7.08 20.58 4.03
N ALA A 6 7.71 21.75 4.00
CA ALA A 6 8.48 22.22 2.85
C ALA A 6 9.91 21.66 2.90
N PRO A 7 10.13 20.42 2.43
CA PRO A 7 10.59 20.30 1.04
C PRO A 7 9.99 19.14 0.23
N LEU A 8 8.87 18.54 0.63
CA LEU A 8 8.41 17.25 0.06
C LEU A 8 7.08 17.28 -0.72
N VAL A 9 6.45 18.44 -0.86
CA VAL A 9 5.17 18.59 -1.57
C VAL A 9 5.23 19.83 -2.45
N ASP A 10 4.85 19.71 -3.72
CA ASP A 10 4.67 20.86 -4.64
C ASP A 10 3.17 21.09 -4.88
N PRO A 11 2.53 22.04 -4.15
CA PRO A 11 1.10 22.27 -4.27
C PRO A 11 0.67 22.80 -5.65
N ASN A 12 1.57 23.47 -6.37
CA ASN A 12 1.24 24.06 -7.67
C ASN A 12 1.19 22.98 -8.76
N ASP A 13 2.17 22.08 -8.75
CA ASP A 13 2.20 20.91 -9.63
C ASP A 13 0.95 20.03 -9.43
N LEU A 14 0.65 19.67 -8.18
CA LEU A 14 -0.54 18.88 -7.86
C LEU A 14 -1.82 19.58 -8.32
N ARG A 15 -1.93 20.89 -8.11
CA ARG A 15 -3.08 21.67 -8.57
C ARG A 15 -3.25 21.62 -10.09
N GLU A 16 -2.16 21.62 -10.83
CA GLU A 16 -2.21 21.50 -12.30
C GLU A 16 -2.65 20.11 -12.74
N ARG A 17 -2.08 19.06 -12.13
CA ARG A 17 -2.45 17.65 -12.40
C ARG A 17 -3.92 17.36 -12.07
N LEU A 18 -4.44 17.94 -10.99
CA LEU A 18 -5.85 17.79 -10.59
C LEU A 18 -6.85 18.50 -11.51
N LYS A 19 -6.41 19.35 -12.47
CA LYS A 19 -7.32 19.97 -13.45
C LYS A 19 -7.86 18.98 -14.47
N ASN A 20 -7.04 17.99 -14.86
CA ASN A 20 -7.37 17.01 -15.89
C ASN A 20 -6.96 15.62 -15.38
N ILE A 21 -7.89 14.95 -14.72
CA ILE A 21 -7.65 13.64 -14.10
C ILE A 21 -8.18 12.56 -15.04
N GLN A 22 -7.34 11.57 -15.35
CA GLN A 22 -7.74 10.31 -15.97
C GLN A 22 -7.79 9.26 -14.87
N LEU A 23 -8.94 8.62 -14.73
CA LEU A 23 -9.15 7.54 -13.77
C LEU A 23 -9.06 6.21 -14.50
N ASP A 24 -8.45 5.23 -13.85
CA ASP A 24 -8.53 3.85 -14.30
C ASP A 24 -9.95 3.30 -14.07
N ASN A 25 -10.30 2.23 -14.78
CA ASN A 25 -11.57 1.56 -14.57
C ASN A 25 -11.65 1.00 -13.15
N LEU A 26 -12.66 1.43 -12.40
CA LEU A 26 -12.91 1.00 -11.04
C LEU A 26 -14.31 0.41 -10.93
N GLU A 27 -14.39 -0.84 -10.49
CA GLU A 27 -15.63 -1.51 -10.15
C GLU A 27 -15.60 -1.84 -8.66
N SER A 28 -16.59 -1.35 -7.92
CA SER A 28 -16.73 -1.66 -6.50
C SER A 28 -18.19 -1.83 -6.12
N PRO A 29 -18.53 -2.80 -5.25
CA PRO A 29 -19.82 -2.80 -4.61
C PRO A 29 -19.95 -1.56 -3.71
N ILE A 30 -21.16 -1.00 -3.69
CA ILE A 30 -21.59 -0.04 -2.66
C ILE A 30 -22.75 -0.65 -1.89
N TYR A 31 -22.81 -0.41 -0.60
CA TYR A 31 -23.84 -0.98 0.26
C TYR A 31 -24.82 0.09 0.67
N ILE A 32 -26.11 -0.12 0.39
CA ILE A 32 -27.15 0.83 0.78
C ILE A 32 -27.98 0.19 1.89
N SER A 33 -28.00 0.82 3.05
CA SER A 33 -28.85 0.40 4.17
C SER A 33 -29.23 1.60 5.03
N SER A 34 -30.41 1.56 5.65
CA SER A 34 -30.83 2.55 6.64
C SER A 34 -30.66 4.02 6.20
N SER A 35 -31.01 4.34 4.94
CA SER A 35 -30.84 5.68 4.36
C SER A 35 -29.39 6.18 4.34
N SER A 36 -28.45 5.25 4.21
CA SER A 36 -27.02 5.51 4.08
C SER A 36 -26.40 4.62 3.02
N THR A 37 -25.38 5.14 2.34
CA THR A 37 -24.53 4.43 1.40
C THR A 37 -23.16 4.27 2.03
N THR A 38 -22.72 3.03 2.22
CA THR A 38 -21.38 2.69 2.69
C THR A 38 -20.50 2.39 1.49
N ILE A 39 -19.39 3.12 1.40
CA ILE A 39 -18.31 2.89 0.46
C ILE A 39 -17.28 2.02 1.20
N PRO A 40 -17.03 0.78 0.76
CA PRO A 40 -15.98 -0.04 1.35
C PRO A 40 -14.60 0.58 1.07
N ASN A 41 -13.56 0.05 1.70
CA ASN A 41 -12.19 0.45 1.39
C ASN A 41 -11.85 0.10 -0.06
N ILE A 42 -11.70 1.11 -0.91
CA ILE A 42 -11.34 0.97 -2.33
C ILE A 42 -10.17 1.87 -2.68
N ASN A 43 -9.40 1.47 -3.70
CA ASN A 43 -8.31 2.27 -4.24
C ASN A 43 -8.71 2.81 -5.61
N ILE A 44 -8.63 4.13 -5.76
CA ILE A 44 -8.83 4.85 -7.01
C ILE A 44 -7.45 5.13 -7.58
N HIS A 45 -7.14 4.54 -8.74
CA HIS A 45 -5.91 4.82 -9.48
C HIS A 45 -6.13 5.93 -10.49
N SER A 46 -5.17 6.87 -10.58
CA SER A 46 -5.31 8.00 -11.50
C SER A 46 -3.99 8.59 -12.00
N SER A 47 -4.11 9.38 -13.08
CA SER A 47 -3.00 10.18 -13.62
C SER A 47 -2.44 11.19 -12.60
N ALA A 48 -3.25 11.66 -11.66
CA ALA A 48 -2.86 12.67 -10.68
C ALA A 48 -2.34 12.08 -9.36
N MET A 49 -2.99 11.04 -8.83
CA MET A 49 -2.66 10.46 -7.52
C MET A 49 -3.49 9.21 -7.28
N ASP A 50 -2.90 8.24 -6.60
CA ASP A 50 -3.67 7.10 -6.11
C ASP A 50 -4.27 7.44 -4.75
N VAL A 51 -5.58 7.20 -4.61
CA VAL A 51 -6.34 7.57 -3.41
C VAL A 51 -7.16 6.36 -2.94
N SER A 52 -6.95 5.93 -1.70
CA SER A 52 -7.88 5.03 -1.02
C SER A 52 -9.04 5.82 -0.44
N ILE A 53 -10.27 5.33 -0.59
CA ILE A 53 -11.45 5.93 0.03
C ILE A 53 -12.25 4.85 0.76
N GLU A 54 -12.75 5.21 1.94
CA GLU A 54 -13.78 4.45 2.66
C GLU A 54 -14.70 5.42 3.40
N GLY A 55 -15.92 4.99 3.71
CA GLY A 55 -16.78 5.74 4.60
C GLY A 55 -18.26 5.63 4.28
N VAL A 56 -19.04 6.60 4.76
CA VAL A 56 -20.50 6.58 4.74
C VAL A 56 -21.05 7.92 4.27
N HIS A 57 -22.05 7.83 3.40
CA HIS A 57 -22.85 8.96 2.92
C HIS A 57 -24.31 8.75 3.32
N SER A 58 -24.88 9.62 4.15
CA SER A 58 -26.31 9.59 4.45
C SER A 58 -27.15 10.26 3.36
N PHE A 59 -28.39 9.82 3.16
CA PHE A 59 -29.32 10.47 2.23
C PHE A 59 -29.74 11.88 2.70
N SER A 60 -29.49 12.21 3.97
CA SER A 60 -29.61 13.57 4.50
C SER A 60 -28.43 14.48 4.13
N GLY A 61 -27.48 14.00 3.33
CA GLY A 61 -26.34 14.76 2.81
C GLY A 61 -25.16 14.85 3.78
N LYS A 62 -25.15 14.07 4.86
CA LYS A 62 -23.98 13.97 5.75
C LYS A 62 -22.96 13.01 5.15
N ILE A 63 -21.70 13.40 5.25
CA ILE A 63 -20.56 12.59 4.82
C ILE A 63 -19.64 12.34 6.01
N ASP A 64 -19.06 11.15 6.02
CA ASP A 64 -17.99 10.72 6.91
C ASP A 64 -17.10 9.82 6.06
N TYR A 65 -16.02 10.38 5.53
CA TYR A 65 -15.07 9.69 4.67
C TYR A 65 -13.67 9.73 5.23
N THR A 66 -12.95 8.63 5.04
CA THR A 66 -11.49 8.58 5.21
C THR A 66 -10.86 8.45 3.83
N LEU A 67 -10.05 9.45 3.47
CA LEU A 67 -9.22 9.45 2.26
C LEU A 67 -7.79 9.13 2.64
N GLY A 68 -7.16 8.18 1.96
CA GLY A 68 -5.76 7.81 2.16
C GLY A 68 -4.96 8.01 0.88
N PHE A 69 -3.74 8.53 0.98
CA PHE A 69 -2.84 8.70 -0.17
C PHE A 69 -1.38 8.69 0.27
N SER A 70 -0.49 8.33 -0.64
CA SER A 70 0.95 8.34 -0.37
C SER A 70 1.49 9.77 -0.40
N LEU A 71 2.29 10.17 0.60
CA LEU A 71 2.99 11.47 0.56
C LEU A 71 3.99 11.57 -0.61
N ARG A 72 4.41 10.43 -1.18
CA ARG A 72 5.26 10.40 -2.38
C ARG A 72 4.50 10.91 -3.61
N ASP A 73 3.21 10.63 -3.72
CA ASP A 73 2.39 11.07 -4.86
C ASP A 73 2.22 12.59 -4.94
N LEU A 74 2.44 13.25 -3.81
CA LEU A 74 2.46 14.71 -3.69
C LEU A 74 3.80 15.35 -4.14
N ARG A 75 4.81 14.53 -4.49
CA ARG A 75 6.10 15.01 -5.01
C ARG A 75 6.05 15.16 -6.53
N LYS A 76 6.79 16.16 -7.01
CA LYS A 76 6.90 16.55 -8.43
C LYS A 76 7.42 15.44 -9.37
N SER A 77 8.20 14.47 -8.86
CA SER A 77 8.79 13.40 -9.67
C SER A 77 8.21 12.04 -9.28
N ARG A 78 7.27 11.52 -10.09
CA ARG A 78 6.85 10.11 -10.03
C ARG A 78 7.95 9.17 -10.59
N GLU A 79 8.88 9.72 -11.37
CA GLU A 79 10.06 9.02 -11.90
C GLU A 79 11.31 9.29 -11.05
N VAL A 80 11.86 8.22 -10.49
CA VAL A 80 13.24 8.17 -10.01
C VAL A 80 14.03 7.38 -11.05
N GLU A 81 15.29 7.74 -11.32
CA GLU A 81 16.19 7.14 -12.33
C GLU A 81 16.42 5.61 -12.23
N PHE A 82 15.77 4.93 -11.28
CA PHE A 82 15.86 3.49 -11.04
C PHE A 82 14.59 2.70 -11.44
N GLY A 83 13.66 3.30 -12.18
CA GLY A 83 12.43 2.65 -12.65
C GLY A 83 11.23 2.84 -11.72
N ASN A 84 10.08 2.29 -12.10
CA ASN A 84 8.86 2.33 -11.29
C ASN A 84 9.10 1.53 -10.01
N ILE A 85 9.27 2.21 -8.88
CA ILE A 85 9.22 1.56 -7.55
C ILE A 85 7.77 1.10 -7.39
N GLU A 86 7.55 -0.22 -7.44
CA GLU A 86 6.29 -0.82 -6.98
C GLU A 86 6.08 -0.38 -5.53
N ASP A 87 4.91 0.22 -5.27
CA ASP A 87 4.53 0.62 -3.93
C ASP A 87 4.30 -0.65 -3.10
N ASP A 88 5.17 -0.86 -2.11
CA ASP A 88 5.03 -1.95 -1.14
C ASP A 88 3.89 -1.69 -0.13
N GLY A 89 3.24 -0.52 -0.21
CA GLY A 89 2.20 -0.06 0.71
C GLY A 89 2.74 0.39 2.07
N LEU A 90 4.07 0.40 2.24
CA LEU A 90 4.79 0.70 3.49
C LEU A 90 5.31 2.14 3.52
N GLY A 91 5.07 2.92 2.46
CA GLY A 91 5.40 4.34 2.40
C GLY A 91 4.70 5.20 3.45
N ASN A 92 5.14 6.45 3.57
CA ASN A 92 4.47 7.45 4.42
C ASN A 92 3.08 7.77 3.82
N MET A 93 2.07 6.99 4.18
CA MET A 93 0.68 7.31 3.90
C MET A 93 0.24 8.52 4.72
N PHE A 94 -0.70 9.27 4.17
CA PHE A 94 -1.49 10.33 4.82
C PHE A 94 -2.98 9.97 4.72
N PHE A 95 -3.72 10.12 5.81
CA PHE A 95 -5.16 9.87 5.93
C PHE A 95 -5.86 11.15 6.41
N LEU A 96 -6.81 11.56 5.59
CA LEU A 96 -7.62 12.76 5.76
C LEU A 96 -9.05 12.31 6.05
N ALA A 97 -9.57 12.68 7.21
CA ALA A 97 -10.99 12.59 7.50
C ALA A 97 -11.71 13.77 6.84
N MET A 98 -12.83 13.49 6.18
CA MET A 98 -13.72 14.44 5.54
C MET A 98 -15.13 14.22 6.09
N ASP A 99 -15.53 15.10 7.01
CA ASP A 99 -16.82 15.07 7.71
C ASP A 99 -17.74 16.19 7.20
N GLY A 100 -18.98 16.21 7.68
CA GLY A 100 -19.90 17.34 7.49
C GLY A 100 -20.86 17.07 6.34
N THR A 101 -20.88 17.94 5.33
CA THR A 101 -21.72 17.77 4.13
C THR A 101 -20.90 17.99 2.87
N LEU A 102 -21.40 17.55 1.71
CA LEU A 102 -20.73 17.80 0.43
C LEU A 102 -20.51 19.29 0.11
N ASN A 103 -21.37 20.17 0.62
CA ASN A 103 -21.27 21.62 0.40
C ASN A 103 -20.33 22.30 1.39
N GLU A 104 -20.24 21.75 2.61
CA GLU A 104 -19.44 22.30 3.71
C GLU A 104 -18.64 21.16 4.37
N PRO A 105 -17.64 20.61 3.67
CA PRO A 105 -16.81 19.55 4.22
C PRO A 105 -15.84 20.09 5.28
N VAL A 106 -15.65 19.33 6.35
CA VAL A 106 -14.68 19.61 7.41
C VAL A 106 -13.54 18.60 7.30
N TYR A 107 -12.33 19.10 7.17
CA TYR A 107 -11.13 18.28 6.98
C TYR A 107 -10.34 18.13 8.28
N SER A 108 -9.95 16.91 8.62
CA SER A 108 -9.08 16.65 9.76
C SER A 108 -8.12 15.48 9.52
N TYR A 109 -7.10 15.35 10.36
CA TYR A 109 -6.14 14.25 10.25
C TYR A 109 -6.68 12.98 10.91
N ASP A 110 -6.86 11.90 10.14
CA ASP A 110 -7.41 10.64 10.65
C ASP A 110 -6.34 9.79 11.32
N ARG A 111 -6.08 10.09 12.60
CA ARG A 111 -5.10 9.38 13.44
C ARG A 111 -5.44 7.90 13.60
N SER A 112 -6.72 7.56 13.61
CA SER A 112 -7.21 6.19 13.75
C SER A 112 -6.86 5.36 12.53
N ALA A 113 -7.23 5.83 11.34
CA ALA A 113 -6.90 5.18 10.07
C ALA A 113 -5.38 5.04 9.92
N HIS A 114 -4.62 6.10 10.22
CA HIS A 114 -3.16 6.04 10.27
C HIS A 114 -2.59 4.92 11.12
N ARG A 115 -3.09 4.82 12.36
CA ARG A 115 -2.59 3.82 13.29
C ARG A 115 -3.00 2.41 12.86
N SER A 116 -4.22 2.26 12.34
CA SER A 116 -4.71 0.99 11.80
C SER A 116 -3.87 0.52 10.63
N HIS A 117 -3.62 1.40 9.65
CA HIS A 117 -2.78 1.14 8.48
C HIS A 117 -1.39 0.67 8.87
N ARG A 118 -0.69 1.44 9.73
CA ARG A 118 0.66 1.05 10.20
C ARG A 118 0.66 -0.30 10.93
N LYS A 119 -0.37 -0.57 11.74
CA LYS A 119 -0.47 -1.84 12.46
C LYS A 119 -0.72 -3.01 11.50
N LYS A 120 -1.46 -2.79 10.40
CA LYS A 120 -1.69 -3.79 9.37
C LYS A 120 -0.41 -4.04 8.57
N ALA A 121 0.19 -2.97 8.03
CA ALA A 121 1.47 -3.01 7.33
C ALA A 121 2.57 -3.77 8.09
N PHE A 122 2.73 -3.48 9.39
CA PHE A 122 3.70 -4.20 10.21
C PHE A 122 3.40 -5.70 10.36
N ARG A 123 2.12 -6.08 10.46
CA ARG A 123 1.72 -7.49 10.54
C ARG A 123 1.98 -8.21 9.22
N ASP A 124 1.56 -7.60 8.11
CA ASP A 124 1.72 -8.15 6.77
C ASP A 124 3.23 -8.34 6.46
N GLU A 125 4.07 -7.39 6.84
CA GLU A 125 5.53 -7.50 6.65
C GLU A 125 6.17 -8.56 7.55
N ALA A 126 5.75 -8.66 8.81
CA ALA A 126 6.23 -9.71 9.71
C ALA A 126 5.88 -11.12 9.19
N GLU A 127 4.70 -11.28 8.60
CA GLU A 127 4.29 -12.53 7.94
C GLU A 127 5.14 -12.83 6.71
N LYS A 128 5.35 -11.84 5.82
CA LYS A 128 6.24 -12.00 4.65
C LYS A 128 7.66 -12.38 5.04
N ILE A 129 8.24 -11.73 6.04
CA ILE A 129 9.59 -12.05 6.54
C ILE A 129 9.62 -13.47 7.11
N LYS A 130 8.60 -13.87 7.87
CA LYS A 130 8.50 -15.22 8.43
C LYS A 130 8.44 -16.28 7.33
N GLU A 131 7.66 -16.04 6.28
CA GLU A 131 7.56 -16.91 5.12
C GLU A 131 8.86 -16.98 4.33
N ALA A 132 9.51 -15.84 4.08
CA ALA A 132 10.79 -15.78 3.38
C ALA A 132 11.90 -16.54 4.13
N ILE A 133 11.98 -16.39 5.46
CA ILE A 133 12.94 -17.12 6.30
C ILE A 133 12.66 -18.62 6.27
N LYS A 134 11.39 -19.03 6.37
CA LYS A 134 11.01 -20.45 6.31
C LYS A 134 11.42 -21.08 4.98
N ASN A 135 11.08 -20.42 3.86
CA ASN A 135 11.43 -20.89 2.52
C ASN A 135 12.95 -20.94 2.31
N ALA A 136 13.70 -19.98 2.85
CA ALA A 136 15.17 -20.01 2.83
C ALA A 136 15.72 -21.21 3.63
N GLY A 137 15.19 -21.48 4.83
CA GLY A 137 15.58 -22.64 5.65
C GLY A 137 15.30 -23.99 4.97
N ASP A 138 14.14 -24.14 4.34
CA ASP A 138 13.77 -25.35 3.57
C ASP A 138 14.71 -25.56 2.36
N SER A 139 15.16 -24.46 1.74
CA SER A 139 16.12 -24.51 0.64
C SER A 139 17.54 -24.88 1.10
N GLU A 140 17.95 -24.50 2.31
CA GLU A 140 19.23 -24.91 2.92
C GLU A 140 19.23 -26.39 3.34
N GLU A 141 18.13 -26.91 3.89
CA GLU A 141 17.98 -28.33 4.23
C GLU A 141 17.97 -29.22 2.98
N THR A 142 17.33 -28.76 1.90
CA THR A 142 17.32 -29.47 0.61
C THR A 142 18.71 -29.48 -0.04
N GLN A 143 19.51 -28.42 0.16
CA GLN A 143 20.91 -28.38 -0.31
C GLN A 143 21.84 -29.26 0.55
N LYS A 144 21.64 -29.34 1.87
CA LYS A 144 22.40 -30.25 2.76
C LYS A 144 22.13 -31.72 2.42
N LYS A 145 20.87 -32.12 2.23
CA LYS A 145 20.53 -33.50 1.82
C LYS A 145 21.13 -33.87 0.46
N LYS A 146 21.11 -32.97 -0.53
CA LYS A 146 21.80 -33.18 -1.82
C LYS A 146 23.32 -33.28 -1.71
N LYS A 147 23.93 -32.64 -0.70
CA LYS A 147 25.38 -32.72 -0.44
C LYS A 147 25.75 -34.04 0.27
N GLU A 148 24.93 -34.48 1.22
CA GLU A 148 25.10 -35.76 1.94
C GLU A 148 24.83 -36.98 1.03
N GLU A 149 23.85 -36.91 0.13
CA GLU A 149 23.62 -37.95 -0.90
C GLU A 149 24.77 -38.03 -1.93
N LYS A 150 25.42 -36.90 -2.26
CA LYS A 150 26.60 -36.90 -3.13
C LYS A 150 27.87 -37.39 -2.43
N SER A 151 28.07 -37.09 -1.14
CA SER A 151 29.23 -37.60 -0.40
C SER A 151 29.16 -39.10 -0.14
N ASN A 152 27.95 -39.65 0.07
CA ASN A 152 27.79 -41.09 0.27
C ASN A 152 28.01 -41.90 -1.03
N ASN A 153 27.70 -41.33 -2.20
CA ASN A 153 27.97 -41.98 -3.49
C ASN A 153 29.44 -41.90 -3.94
N LEU A 154 30.29 -41.08 -3.31
CA LEU A 154 31.73 -41.02 -3.63
C LEU A 154 32.58 -41.99 -2.81
N ASN A 155 32.05 -42.57 -1.73
CA ASN A 155 32.76 -43.54 -0.90
C ASN A 155 32.63 -45.00 -1.40
N ASP A 156 31.83 -45.23 -2.45
CA ASP A 156 31.64 -46.54 -3.08
C ASP A 156 32.38 -46.68 -4.43
N ILE A 157 33.33 -45.77 -4.71
CA ILE A 157 34.24 -45.88 -5.86
C ILE A 157 35.67 -45.87 -5.31
N ASP A 158 36.12 -47.00 -4.79
CA ASP A 158 37.51 -47.43 -4.93
C ASP A 158 37.57 -48.96 -4.72
N ASP A 159 38.43 -49.59 -5.53
CA ASP A 159 38.75 -51.02 -5.65
C ASP A 159 37.81 -51.86 -6.54
N ASP A 160 37.85 -51.61 -7.86
CA ASP A 160 38.05 -52.68 -8.85
C ASP A 160 38.43 -52.07 -10.22
N ASP A 161 39.52 -52.59 -10.80
CA ASP A 161 40.15 -52.30 -12.12
C ASP A 161 41.12 -51.09 -12.22
N PHE A 162 42.41 -51.32 -11.91
CA PHE A 162 43.54 -51.38 -12.88
C PHE A 162 44.90 -51.61 -12.19
#